data_AF-A0A2N5N1Y0-F1
#
_entry.id   AF-A0A2N5N1Y0-F1
#
_cell.length_a   1.000
_cell.length_b   1.000
_cell.length_c   1.000
_cell.angle_alpha   90.00
_cell.angle_beta   90.00
_cell.angle_gamma   90.00
#
_symmetry.space_group_name_H-M   'P 1'
#
loop_
_entity.id
_entity.type
_entity.pdbx_description
1 polymer ?
#
loop_
_entity_poly.entity_id
_entity_poly.type
_entity_poly.pdbx_seq_one_letter_code
_entity_poly.pdbx_strand_id
1 'polypeptide(L)'
;MPVIIALVLLNGRQEDEDFLFLKLFGYLFLATLGLRLIFLPIPLGFLLFYFLLRPRSKLNEDQKHAAAWWGLGLYVVSLLISIMP
;
A
#
# COMPACT_ATOMS: atom_id res chain seq x y z
N MET A 1 4.58 10.31 -7.12
CA MET A 1 3.93 10.18 -5.79
C MET A 1 4.39 8.99 -4.97
N PRO A 2 4.31 7.72 -5.44
CA PRO A 2 4.56 6.57 -4.56
C PRO A 2 5.99 6.50 -4.01
N VAL A 3 7.00 6.89 -4.80
CA VAL A 3 8.39 6.98 -4.34
C VAL A 3 8.55 7.97 -3.18
N ILE A 4 7.91 9.14 -3.26
CA ILE A 4 7.99 10.17 -2.21
C ILE A 4 7.34 9.66 -0.91
N ILE A 5 6.16 9.04 -1.01
CA ILE A 5 5.49 8.44 0.14
C ILE A 5 6.37 7.38 0.79
N ALA A 6 6.97 6.48 0.00
CA ALA A 6 7.89 5.47 0.50
C ALA A 6 9.12 6.06 1.21
N LEU A 7 9.68 7.16 0.69
CA LEU A 7 10.81 7.87 1.32
C LEU A 7 10.40 8.54 2.64
N VAL A 8 9.21 9.16 2.69
CA VAL A 8 8.67 9.77 3.93
C VAL A 8 8.46 8.70 4.99
N LEU A 9 7.88 7.55 4.63
CA LEU A 9 7.68 6.43 5.56
C LEU A 9 9.00 5.80 6.00
N LEU A 10 10.01 5.77 5.13
CA LEU A 10 11.34 5.24 5.45
C LEU A 10 12.05 6.06 6.54
N ASN A 11 11.85 7.38 6.56
CA ASN A 11 12.40 8.26 7.60
C ASN A 11 11.79 7.98 8.98
N GLY A 12 10.59 7.43 9.04
CA GLY A 12 9.92 7.06 10.29
C GLY A 12 10.28 5.67 10.82
N ARG A 13 11.28 4.97 10.25
CA ARG A 13 11.63 3.59 10.65
C ARG A 13 12.01 3.53 12.13
N GLN A 14 11.48 2.51 12.81
CA GLN A 14 11.79 2.26 14.22
C GLN A 14 12.95 1.27 14.36
N GLU A 15 13.06 0.34 13.41
CA GLU A 15 14.05 -0.73 13.43
C GLU A 15 14.79 -0.77 12.09
N ASP A 16 16.09 -1.07 12.13
CA ASP A 16 16.85 -1.31 10.92
C ASP A 16 16.46 -2.67 10.33
N GLU A 17 15.78 -2.61 9.20
CA GLU A 17 15.31 -3.78 8.47
C GLU A 17 15.85 -3.75 7.05
N ASP A 18 16.46 -4.87 6.64
CA ASP A 18 16.98 -5.02 5.29
C ASP A 18 15.90 -4.80 4.24
N PHE A 19 16.27 -3.98 3.25
CA PHE A 19 15.42 -3.63 2.12
C PHE A 19 14.06 -3.01 2.53
N LEU A 20 13.99 -2.33 3.68
CA LEU A 20 12.75 -1.69 4.14
C LEU A 20 12.14 -0.77 3.08
N PHE A 21 12.95 0.04 2.39
CA PHE A 21 12.47 0.90 1.30
C PHE A 21 11.76 0.10 0.21
N LEU A 22 12.34 -1.03 -0.22
CA LEU A 22 11.74 -1.88 -1.24
C LEU A 22 10.45 -2.54 -0.74
N LYS A 23 10.41 -2.95 0.54
CA LYS A 23 9.19 -3.49 1.17
C LYS A 23 8.08 -2.44 1.23
N LEU A 24 8.38 -1.22 1.68
CA LEU A 24 7.42 -0.11 1.75
C LEU A 24 6.89 0.23 0.35
N PHE A 25 7.78 0.35 -0.63
CA PHE A 25 7.40 0.57 -2.02
C PHE A 25 6.54 -0.58 -2.56
N GLY A 26 6.89 -1.82 -2.24
CA GLY A 26 6.14 -3.01 -2.60
C GLY A 26 4.72 -3.02 -2.01
N TYR A 27 4.56 -2.71 -0.72
CA TYR A 27 3.23 -2.63 -0.09
C TYR A 27 2.38 -1.49 -0.65
N LEU A 28 3.00 -0.34 -0.90
CA LEU A 28 2.35 0.81 -1.52
C LEU A 28 1.85 0.46 -2.93
N PHE A 29 2.71 -0.13 -3.75
CA PHE A 29 2.35 -0.56 -5.11
C PHE A 29 1.30 -1.67 -5.09
N LEU A 30 1.49 -2.70 -4.26
CA LEU A 30 0.55 -3.80 -4.13
C LEU A 30 -0.84 -3.27 -3.79
N ALA A 31 -0.98 -2.38 -2.80
CA ALA A 31 -2.27 -1.85 -2.40
C ALA A 31 -2.96 -0.97 -3.47
N THR A 32 -2.25 -0.52 -4.51
CA THR A 32 -2.86 0.16 -5.67
C THR A 32 -3.51 -0.80 -6.68
N LEU A 33 -3.26 -2.11 -6.58
CA LEU A 33 -3.81 -3.09 -7.51
C LEU A 33 -5.28 -3.36 -7.22
N GLY A 34 -6.13 -2.94 -8.15
CA GLY A 34 -7.55 -3.25 -8.17
C GLY A 34 -7.89 -4.45 -9.04
N LEU A 35 -8.91 -5.20 -8.64
CA LEU A 35 -9.60 -6.18 -9.46
C LEU A 35 -10.99 -5.64 -9.80
N ARG A 36 -11.33 -5.55 -11.09
CA ARG A 36 -12.67 -5.16 -11.53
C ARG A 36 -13.53 -6.41 -11.68
N LEU A 37 -14.47 -6.61 -10.76
CA LEU A 37 -15.51 -7.64 -10.90
C LEU A 37 -16.78 -6.97 -11.44
N ILE A 38 -16.96 -7.06 -12.76
CA ILE A 38 -18.12 -6.54 -13.52
C ILE A 38 -18.35 -5.03 -13.27
N PHE A 39 -19.06 -4.67 -12.19
CA PHE A 39 -19.37 -3.30 -11.82
C PHE A 39 -18.69 -2.83 -10.53
N LEU A 40 -18.06 -3.74 -9.76
CA LEU A 40 -17.48 -3.40 -8.48
C LEU A 40 -15.94 -3.45 -8.53
N PRO A 41 -15.25 -2.31 -8.40
CA PRO A 41 -13.80 -2.27 -8.24
C PRO A 41 -13.41 -2.73 -6.82
N ILE A 42 -12.66 -3.81 -6.71
CA ILE A 42 -12.20 -4.38 -5.45
C ILE A 42 -10.71 -4.07 -5.27
N PRO A 43 -10.27 -3.51 -4.12
CA PRO A 43 -8.86 -3.22 -3.85
C PRO A 43 -8.11 -4.51 -3.47
N LEU A 44 -7.99 -5.44 -4.43
CA LEU A 44 -7.48 -6.80 -4.20
C LEU A 44 -6.08 -6.78 -3.57
N GLY A 45 -5.19 -5.90 -4.02
CA GLY A 45 -3.85 -5.84 -3.47
C GLY A 45 -3.81 -5.38 -2.01
N PHE A 46 -4.72 -4.50 -1.60
CA PHE A 46 -4.88 -4.15 -0.18
C PHE A 46 -5.43 -5.32 0.63
N LEU A 47 -6.38 -6.09 0.07
CA LEU A 47 -6.89 -7.30 0.73
C LEU A 47 -5.80 -8.36 0.90
N LEU A 48 -4.96 -8.57 -0.11
CA LEU A 48 -3.80 -9.47 -0.03
C LEU A 48 -2.85 -9.03 1.09
N PHE A 49 -2.58 -7.73 1.19
CA PHE A 49 -1.82 -7.19 2.29
C PHE A 49 -2.47 -7.50 3.64
N TYR A 50 -3.75 -7.15 3.81
CA TYR A 50 -4.47 -7.24 5.08
C TYR A 50 -4.58 -8.69 5.60
N PHE A 51 -4.88 -9.65 4.72
CA PHE A 51 -5.13 -11.03 5.12
C PHE A 51 -3.88 -11.92 5.10
N LEU A 52 -2.92 -11.69 4.20
CA LEU A 52 -1.78 -12.60 4.00
C LEU A 52 -0.46 -12.03 4.50
N LEU A 53 -0.23 -10.73 4.34
CA LEU A 53 1.09 -10.13 4.59
C LEU A 53 1.20 -9.45 5.96
N ARG A 54 0.13 -8.81 6.43
CA ARG A 54 0.05 -8.15 7.74
C ARG A 54 0.45 -9.07 8.90
N PRO A 55 -0.12 -10.29 9.06
CA PRO A 55 0.22 -11.16 10.19
C PRO A 55 1.70 -11.61 10.22
N ARG A 56 2.41 -11.48 9.10
CA ARG A 56 3.82 -11.89 8.96
C ARG A 56 4.79 -10.72 9.15
N SER A 57 4.29 -9.49 9.26
CA SER A 57 5.09 -8.28 9.30
C SER A 57 5.31 -7.80 10.72
N LYS A 58 6.32 -8.35 11.42
CA LYS A 58 6.63 -7.96 12.81
C LYS A 58 7.49 -6.71 12.93
N LEU A 59 8.49 -6.56 12.06
CA LEU A 59 9.38 -5.39 12.08
C LEU A 59 8.76 -4.24 11.28
N ASN A 60 8.90 -3.01 11.76
CA ASN A 60 8.35 -1.79 11.11
C ASN A 60 6.89 -1.97 10.62
N GLU A 61 6.05 -2.62 11.44
CA GLU A 61 4.65 -2.95 11.10
C GLU A 61 3.87 -1.67 10.75
N ASP A 62 4.03 -0.62 11.56
CA ASP A 62 3.34 0.66 11.39
C ASP A 62 3.63 1.31 10.04
N GLN A 63 4.89 1.31 9.60
CA GLN A 63 5.31 1.92 8.34
C GLN A 63 4.78 1.12 7.15
N LYS A 64 4.77 -0.21 7.25
CA LYS A 64 4.24 -1.10 6.21
C LYS A 64 2.71 -1.02 6.12
N HIS A 65 2.05 -0.89 7.26
CA HIS A 65 0.62 -0.61 7.35
C HIS A 65 0.29 0.74 6.73
N ALA A 66 1.03 1.79 7.09
CA ALA A 66 0.87 3.10 6.50
C ALA A 66 1.09 3.06 4.98
N ALA A 67 2.10 2.33 4.49
CA ALA A 67 2.33 2.16 3.06
C ALA A 67 1.14 1.52 2.34
N ALA A 68 0.58 0.43 2.89
CA ALA A 68 -0.60 -0.20 2.31
C ALA A 68 -1.84 0.70 2.35
N TRP A 69 -2.07 1.45 3.44
CA TRP A 69 -3.17 2.40 3.56
C TRP A 69 -3.04 3.57 2.58
N TRP A 70 -1.83 4.13 2.43
CA TRP A 70 -1.55 5.14 1.41
C TRP A 70 -1.81 4.60 0.00
N GLY A 71 -1.44 3.35 -0.28
CA GLY A 71 -1.69 2.71 -1.57
C GLY A 71 -3.18 2.53 -1.84
N LEU A 72 -3.95 2.14 -0.84
CA LEU A 72 -5.42 2.11 -0.93
C LEU A 72 -6.01 3.50 -1.17
N GLY A 73 -5.50 4.53 -0.48
CA GLY A 73 -5.91 5.91 -0.70
C GLY A 73 -5.67 6.36 -2.15
N LEU A 74 -4.49 6.05 -2.71
CA LEU A 74 -4.18 6.32 -4.10
C LEU A 74 -5.11 5.56 -5.06
N TYR A 75 -5.43 4.31 -4.76
CA TYR A 75 -6.39 3.53 -5.55
C TYR A 75 -7.78 4.17 -5.55
N VAL A 76 -8.29 4.57 -4.38
CA VAL A 76 -9.60 5.23 -4.27
C VAL A 76 -9.61 6.56 -5.01
N VAL A 77 -8.57 7.38 -4.86
CA VAL A 77 -8.44 8.65 -5.61
C VAL A 77 -8.44 8.38 -7.12
N SER A 78 -7.70 7.37 -7.58
CA SER A 78 -7.70 6.98 -9.00
C SER A 78 -9.07 6.53 -9.49
N LEU A 79 -9.85 5.82 -8.67
CA LEU A 79 -11.22 5.44 -9.01
C LEU A 79 -12.12 6.67 -9.11
N LEU A 80 -12.04 7.60 -8.15
CA LEU A 80 -12.84 8.83 -8.17
C LEU A 80 -12.55 9.68 -9.40
N ILE A 81 -11.27 9.87 -9.73
CA ILE A 81 -10.85 10.59 -10.95
C ILE A 81 -11.36 9.87 -12.21
N SER A 82 -11.33 8.54 -12.23
CA SER A 82 -11.83 7.78 -13.39
C SER A 82 -13.35 7.82 -13.56
N ILE A 83 -14.10 8.09 -12.49
CA ILE A 83 -15.57 8.14 -12.50
C ILE A 83 -16.07 9.57 -12.80
N MET A 84 -15.33 10.59 -12.40
CA MET A 84 -15.62 11.98 -12.74
C MET A 84 -15.20 12.25 -14.20
N PRO A 85 -16.16 12.55 -15.11
CA PRO A 85 -15.86 12.84 -16.51
C PRO A 85 -15.11 14.16 -16.71
#